data_AF-A0A7Z9P3J9-F1
#
_entry.id   AF-A0A7Z9P3J9-F1
#
_cell.length_a   1.000
_cell.length_b   1.000
_cell.length_c   1.000
_cell.angle_alpha   90.00
_cell.angle_beta   90.00
_cell.angle_gamma   90.00
#
_symmetry.space_group_name_H-M   'P 1'
#
loop_
_entity.id
_entity.type
_entity.pdbx_description
1 polymer ?
#
loop_
_entity_poly.entity_id
_entity_poly.type
_entity_poly.pdbx_seq_one_letter_code
_entity_poly.pdbx_strand_id
1 'polypeptide(L)'
;MHRSGIDDNNVQPEDILCDFCGNTAWANDVPCVEGHQGSIICGNCLSVAYCELVLAKEGEPTEEKCRMCLENREEPVWNGAIEPIASICRRCTKQSSAVLNKSKQWDWSKPTA
;
A
#
# COMPACT_ATOMS: atom_id res chain seq x y z
N MET A 1 -0.83 -5.07 8.32
CA MET A 1 -0.47 -6.50 8.57
C MET A 1 0.60 -6.60 9.65
N HIS A 2 0.63 -7.65 10.48
CA HIS A 2 1.71 -7.88 11.45
C HIS A 2 2.53 -9.14 11.12
N ARG A 3 3.79 -9.16 11.53
CA ARG A 3 4.64 -10.36 11.46
C ARG A 3 4.03 -11.49 12.30
N SER A 4 4.30 -12.74 11.91
CA SER A 4 3.88 -13.91 12.69
C SER A 4 4.69 -14.02 13.99
N GLY A 5 4.01 -14.32 15.10
CA GLY A 5 4.64 -14.56 16.41
C GLY A 5 5.06 -13.29 17.17
N ILE A 6 4.48 -12.14 16.85
CA ILE A 6 4.76 -10.88 17.53
C ILE A 6 4.22 -10.85 18.96
N ASP A 7 4.80 -10.00 19.79
CA ASP A 7 4.25 -9.68 21.11
C ASP A 7 3.21 -8.56 20.96
N ASP A 8 1.92 -8.91 21.06
CA ASP A 8 0.82 -7.95 20.96
C ASP A 8 0.88 -6.84 22.04
N ASN A 9 1.58 -7.06 23.14
CA ASN A 9 1.77 -6.05 24.19
C ASN A 9 3.00 -5.15 23.95
N ASN A 10 3.81 -5.45 22.93
CA ASN A 10 5.05 -4.74 22.64
C ASN A 10 5.37 -4.71 21.13
N VAL A 11 4.42 -4.26 20.31
CA VAL A 11 4.57 -4.14 18.86
C VAL A 11 5.71 -3.18 18.51
N GLN A 12 6.73 -3.67 17.79
CA GLN A 12 7.82 -2.84 17.26
C GLN A 12 7.51 -2.39 15.81
N PRO A 13 8.15 -1.31 15.31
CA PRO A 13 8.02 -0.92 13.91
C PRO A 13 8.33 -2.05 12.91
N GLU A 14 9.29 -2.92 13.22
CA GLU A 14 9.67 -4.07 12.39
C GLU A 14 8.61 -5.18 12.33
N ASP A 15 7.65 -5.15 13.25
CA ASP A 15 6.52 -6.06 13.30
C ASP A 15 5.37 -5.60 12.41
N ILE A 16 5.39 -4.33 12.00
CA ILE A 16 4.38 -3.74 11.12
C ILE A 16 4.79 -3.99 9.68
N LEU A 17 3.94 -4.66 8.91
CA LEU A 17 4.22 -5.08 7.54
C LEU A 17 3.30 -4.39 6.54
N CYS A 18 3.83 -4.13 5.35
CA CYS A 18 3.05 -3.73 4.18
C CYS A 18 2.09 -4.86 3.80
N ASP A 19 0.80 -4.57 3.70
CA ASP A 19 -0.25 -5.55 3.37
C ASP A 19 -0.11 -6.12 1.95
N PHE A 20 0.72 -5.51 1.09
CA PHE A 20 0.86 -5.89 -0.32
C PHE A 20 2.09 -6.72 -0.63
N CYS A 21 3.19 -6.55 0.12
CA CYS A 21 4.44 -7.28 -0.13
C CYS A 21 5.00 -7.99 1.11
N GLY A 22 4.43 -7.77 2.29
CA GLY A 22 4.88 -8.39 3.54
C GLY A 22 6.21 -7.86 4.08
N ASN A 23 6.87 -6.93 3.38
CA ASN A 23 8.07 -6.28 3.90
C ASN A 23 7.70 -5.33 5.05
N THR A 24 8.67 -5.10 5.94
CA THR A 24 8.52 -4.17 7.06
C THR A 24 8.14 -2.78 6.56
N ALA A 25 7.07 -2.25 7.14
CA ALA A 25 6.64 -0.87 6.99
C ALA A 25 7.20 -0.03 8.15
N TRP A 26 7.42 1.26 7.93
CA TRP A 26 7.91 2.24 8.91
C TRP A 26 9.31 2.00 9.49
N ALA A 27 9.85 0.79 9.43
CA ALA A 27 11.25 0.50 9.71
C ALA A 27 12.15 0.83 8.50
N ASN A 28 13.44 1.03 8.78
CA ASN A 28 14.49 1.23 7.77
C ASN A 28 14.21 2.39 6.79
N ASP A 29 13.60 3.46 7.28
CA ASP A 29 13.25 4.65 6.49
C ASP A 29 12.38 4.37 5.25
N VAL A 30 11.62 3.26 5.26
CA VAL A 30 10.68 2.94 4.17
C VAL A 30 9.43 3.81 4.32
N PRO A 31 9.11 4.66 3.33
CA PRO A 31 7.93 5.51 3.40
C PRO A 31 6.67 4.67 3.29
N CYS A 32 5.67 4.98 4.11
CA CYS A 32 4.43 4.20 4.18
C CYS A 32 3.21 5.11 4.30
N VAL A 33 2.06 4.59 3.87
CA VAL A 33 0.75 5.22 4.09
C VAL A 33 -0.18 4.22 4.75
N GLU A 34 -0.81 4.66 5.83
CA GLU A 34 -1.86 3.91 6.53
C GLU A 34 -3.24 4.23 5.92
N GLY A 35 -4.04 3.18 5.72
CA GLY A 35 -5.44 3.23 5.29
C GLY A 35 -6.39 2.82 6.41
N HIS A 36 -7.59 2.37 6.04
CA HIS A 36 -8.57 1.91 7.02
C HIS A 36 -8.12 0.62 7.71
N GLN A 37 -8.52 0.46 8.98
CA GLN A 37 -8.25 -0.73 9.79
C GLN A 37 -6.75 -1.09 9.89
N GLY A 38 -5.86 -0.10 9.89
CA GLY A 38 -4.42 -0.34 9.99
C GLY A 38 -3.80 -1.00 8.76
N SER A 39 -4.48 -0.93 7.60
CA SER A 39 -3.89 -1.35 6.32
C SER A 39 -2.74 -0.45 5.94
N ILE A 40 -1.65 -1.00 5.40
CA ILE A 40 -0.45 -0.24 5.08
C ILE A 40 0.05 -0.60 3.69
N ILE A 41 0.37 0.44 2.91
CA ILE A 41 1.13 0.32 1.67
C ILE A 41 2.49 1.02 1.81
N CYS A 42 3.57 0.32 1.47
CA CYS A 42 4.90 0.92 1.41
C CYS A 42 5.11 1.66 0.07
N GLY A 43 6.04 2.62 0.07
CA GLY A 43 6.33 3.46 -1.09
C GLY A 43 6.78 2.68 -2.31
N ASN A 44 7.46 1.54 -2.13
CA ASN A 44 7.86 0.67 -3.24
C ASN A 44 6.63 0.07 -3.95
N CYS A 45 5.71 -0.53 -3.20
CA CYS A 45 4.45 -1.05 -3.76
C CYS A 45 3.59 0.08 -4.33
N LEU A 46 3.57 1.23 -3.65
CA LEU A 46 2.81 2.38 -4.13
C LEU A 46 3.35 2.93 -5.45
N SER A 47 4.66 2.95 -5.66
CA SER A 47 5.28 3.34 -6.93
C SER A 47 4.86 2.40 -8.06
N VAL A 48 4.91 1.08 -7.83
CA VAL A 48 4.49 0.08 -8.83
C VAL A 48 3.00 0.23 -9.16
N ALA A 49 2.15 0.25 -8.12
CA ALA A 49 0.71 0.45 -8.29
C ALA A 49 0.39 1.78 -9.01
N TYR A 50 1.16 2.85 -8.76
CA TYR A 50 0.98 4.13 -9.44
C TYR A 50 1.37 4.05 -10.92
N CYS A 51 2.50 3.42 -11.24
CA CYS A 51 2.92 3.22 -12.62
C CYS A 51 1.86 2.43 -13.40
N GLU A 52 1.43 1.28 -12.88
CA GLU A 52 0.49 0.40 -13.59
C GLU A 52 -0.91 1.00 -13.65
N LEU A 53 -1.50 1.32 -12.50
CA LEU A 53 -2.86 1.83 -12.49
C LEU A 53 -2.92 3.23 -13.07
N VAL A 54 -2.09 4.16 -12.63
CA VAL A 54 -2.30 5.59 -12.94
C VAL A 54 -1.68 6.00 -14.26
N LEU A 55 -0.44 5.58 -14.55
CA LEU A 55 0.28 5.98 -15.77
C LEU A 55 -0.09 5.07 -16.95
N ALA A 56 0.04 3.76 -16.81
CA ALA A 56 -0.26 2.80 -17.86
C ALA A 56 -1.78 2.57 -18.05
N LYS A 57 -2.59 2.89 -17.04
CA LYS A 57 -4.05 2.64 -17.02
C LYS A 57 -4.39 1.15 -17.13
N GLU A 58 -3.49 0.31 -16.63
CA GLU A 58 -3.65 -1.14 -16.53
C GLU A 58 -4.25 -1.50 -15.17
N GLY A 59 -4.33 -2.80 -14.88
CA GLY A 59 -4.85 -3.37 -13.64
C GLY A 59 -5.75 -4.59 -13.90
N GLU A 60 -6.13 -5.25 -12.82
CA GLU A 60 -6.97 -6.44 -12.87
C GLU A 60 -8.38 -6.15 -12.33
N PRO A 61 -9.43 -6.80 -12.86
CA PRO A 61 -10.74 -6.77 -12.22
C PRO A 61 -10.68 -7.48 -10.86
N THR A 62 -11.54 -7.06 -9.93
CA THR A 62 -11.66 -7.68 -8.61
C THR A 62 -13.11 -7.67 -8.16
N GLU A 63 -13.52 -8.72 -7.46
CA GLU A 63 -14.77 -8.74 -6.69
C GLU A 63 -14.54 -8.34 -5.23
N GLU A 64 -13.27 -8.36 -4.79
CA GLU A 64 -12.86 -8.01 -3.43
C GLU A 64 -12.81 -6.50 -3.20
N LYS A 65 -13.03 -6.12 -1.93
CA LYS A 65 -12.89 -4.74 -1.47
C LYS A 65 -11.43 -4.29 -1.55
N CYS A 66 -11.21 -3.05 -1.95
CA CYS A 66 -9.90 -2.41 -1.85
C CYS A 66 -9.42 -2.42 -0.39
N ARG A 67 -8.23 -2.99 -0.12
CA ARG A 67 -7.66 -3.12 1.22
C ARG A 67 -7.53 -1.78 1.96
N MET A 68 -7.25 -0.69 1.24
CA MET A 68 -7.01 0.63 1.83
C MET A 68 -8.30 1.40 2.22
N CYS A 69 -9.40 1.20 1.50
CA CYS A 69 -10.66 1.95 1.72
C CYS A 69 -11.87 1.08 2.07
N LEU A 70 -11.75 -0.24 1.97
CA LEU A 70 -12.79 -1.22 2.30
C LEU A 70 -14.07 -1.09 1.43
N GLU A 71 -13.97 -0.42 0.29
CA GLU A 71 -15.04 -0.27 -0.70
C GLU A 71 -14.82 -1.20 -1.89
N ASN A 72 -15.91 -1.74 -2.45
CA ASN A 72 -15.92 -2.38 -3.76
C ASN A 72 -15.74 -1.32 -4.85
N ARG A 73 -15.00 -1.66 -5.92
CA ARG A 73 -14.72 -0.76 -7.03
C ARG A 73 -14.95 -1.48 -8.34
N GLU A 74 -15.61 -0.80 -9.27
CA GLU A 74 -15.75 -1.26 -10.65
C GLU A 74 -14.47 -1.02 -11.46
N GLU A 75 -13.62 -0.08 -11.03
CA GLU A 75 -12.34 0.20 -11.67
C GLU A 75 -11.30 -0.90 -11.37
N PRO A 76 -10.39 -1.19 -12.33
CA PRO A 76 -9.28 -2.12 -12.08
C PRO A 76 -8.42 -1.76 -10.87
N VAL A 77 -7.90 -2.80 -10.22
CA VAL A 77 -7.04 -2.72 -9.04
C VAL A 77 -5.64 -3.25 -9.33
N TRP A 78 -4.71 -2.93 -8.44
CA TRP A 78 -3.39 -3.53 -8.39
C TRP A 78 -3.34 -4.52 -7.23
N ASN A 79 -2.82 -5.71 -7.49
CA ASN A 79 -2.75 -6.79 -6.52
C ASN A 79 -1.35 -6.86 -5.91
N GLY A 80 -1.30 -7.10 -4.60
CA GLY A 80 -0.07 -7.44 -3.90
C GLY A 80 0.45 -8.82 -4.29
N ALA A 81 1.63 -9.16 -3.77
CA ALA A 81 2.35 -10.40 -4.09
C ALA A 81 2.31 -11.44 -2.94
N ILE A 82 1.63 -11.14 -1.84
CA ILE A 82 1.60 -12.02 -0.65
C ILE A 82 0.17 -12.43 -0.28
N GLU A 83 0.03 -13.67 0.19
CA GLU A 83 -1.26 -14.22 0.62
C GLU A 83 -1.62 -13.79 2.06
N PRO A 84 -2.89 -13.45 2.34
CA PRO A 84 -3.99 -13.30 1.39
C PRO A 84 -3.80 -12.08 0.47
N ILE A 85 -3.97 -12.25 -0.85
CA ILE A 85 -3.76 -11.18 -1.84
C ILE A 85 -4.60 -9.95 -1.49
N ALA A 86 -3.91 -8.84 -1.23
CA ALA A 86 -4.52 -7.54 -1.00
C ALA A 86 -4.56 -6.73 -2.30
N SER A 87 -5.71 -6.10 -2.58
CA SER A 87 -5.86 -5.21 -3.74
C SER A 87 -5.93 -3.73 -3.32
N ILE A 88 -5.38 -2.83 -4.14
CA ILE A 88 -5.52 -1.39 -3.99
C ILE A 88 -6.17 -0.78 -5.22
N CYS A 89 -7.19 0.05 -5.01
CA CYS A 89 -7.86 0.74 -6.10
C CYS A 89 -7.12 2.01 -6.55
N ARG A 90 -7.35 2.40 -7.79
CA ARG A 90 -6.81 3.61 -8.42
C ARG A 90 -6.99 4.87 -7.57
N ARG A 91 -8.14 5.04 -6.90
CA ARG A 91 -8.41 6.18 -6.02
C ARG A 91 -7.43 6.21 -4.85
N CYS A 92 -7.27 5.10 -4.14
CA CYS A 92 -6.34 5.00 -3.01
C CYS A 92 -4.90 5.15 -3.47
N THR A 93 -4.51 4.54 -4.60
CA THR A 93 -3.16 4.72 -5.18
C THR A 93 -2.85 6.20 -5.43
N LYS A 94 -3.77 6.96 -6.03
CA LYS A 94 -3.58 8.40 -6.27
C LYS A 94 -3.51 9.21 -4.97
N GLN A 95 -4.38 8.92 -4.01
CA GLN A 95 -4.43 9.62 -2.72
C GLN A 95 -3.17 9.36 -1.90
N SER A 96 -2.79 8.10 -1.70
CA SER A 96 -1.57 7.71 -1.00
C SER A 96 -0.33 8.31 -1.67
N SER A 97 -0.28 8.33 -3.00
CA SER A 97 0.84 8.94 -3.74
C SER A 97 0.90 10.46 -3.51
N ALA A 98 -0.25 11.13 -3.43
CA ALA A 98 -0.29 12.56 -3.12
C ALA A 98 0.15 12.85 -1.68
N VAL A 99 -0.14 11.95 -0.73
CA VAL A 99 0.31 12.03 0.66
C VAL A 99 1.83 11.90 0.73
N LEU A 100 2.41 10.83 0.18
CA LEU A 100 3.86 10.63 0.25
C LEU A 100 4.64 11.72 -0.49
N ASN A 101 4.19 12.12 -1.69
CA ASN A 101 4.88 13.15 -2.48
C ASN A 101 4.91 14.52 -1.80
N LYS A 102 3.99 14.80 -0.88
CA LYS A 102 3.94 16.06 -0.12
C LYS A 102 4.60 15.93 1.26
N SER A 103 4.99 14.72 1.65
CA SER A 103 5.63 14.48 2.94
C SER A 103 6.97 15.21 2.99
N LYS A 104 7.23 15.91 4.10
CA LYS A 104 8.55 16.45 4.42
C LYS A 104 9.44 15.44 5.16
N GLN A 105 8.85 14.33 5.60
CA GLN A 105 9.54 13.27 6.34
C GLN A 105 10.26 12.31 5.40
N TRP A 106 9.72 12.11 4.21
CA TRP A 106 10.16 11.08 3.28
C TRP A 106 10.63 11.69 1.97
N ASP A 107 11.79 11.28 1.48
CA ASP A 107 12.26 11.59 0.12
C ASP A 107 11.63 10.65 -0.90
N TRP A 108 10.29 10.59 -0.90
CA TRP A 108 9.53 9.83 -1.88
C TRP A 108 8.90 10.77 -2.89
N SER A 109 9.15 10.53 -4.16
CA SER A 109 8.54 11.27 -5.26
C SER A 109 7.64 10.36 -6.08
N LYS A 110 6.51 10.93 -6.51
CA LYS A 110 5.56 10.25 -7.39
C LYS A 110 6.25 9.88 -8.71
N PRO A 111 6.07 8.64 -9.21
CA PRO A 111 6.57 8.26 -10.53
C PRO A 111 6.00 9.14 -11.65
N THR A 112 6.84 9.44 -12.63
CA THR A 112 6.50 10.17 -13.86
C THR A 112 6.69 9.26 -15.08
N ALA A 113 5.90 9.51 -16.13
CA ALA A 113 6.04 8.82 -17.41
C ALA A 113 7.27 9.30 -18.20
#